data_AF-A0AA39MEA3-F1
#
_entry.id   AF-A0AA39MEA3-F1
#
_cell.length_a   1.000
_cell.length_b   1.000
_cell.length_c   1.000
_cell.angle_alpha   90.00
_cell.angle_beta   90.00
_cell.angle_gamma   90.00
#
_symmetry.space_group_name_H-M   'P 1'
#
loop_
_entity.id
_entity.type
_entity.pdbx_description
1 polymer ?
#
loop_
_entity_poly.entity_id
_entity_poly.type
_entity_poly.pdbx_seq_one_letter_code
_entity_poly.pdbx_strand_id
1 'polypeptide(L)'
;MESTSAWCTILRETVDFSQHHYLEASGGRSFSTFPILMVYYKALLTGLRYLHHDCHVIHTDLKLSNILFIMENSKTLLLNYETYALENPSSRRILPDREVYVSDSDFGGWVKREAPLAVISDFGNAVRGDQGVYGHFIQPDPFCGPDISFGMAWSYIVDIWNLRGVLVRVLRQLLSTILIIPRLALHMFECLCMKSQISSLDSKEKFDILVQMAPTKRLLGPPPVELINRIHPECRSMLFENGPFKHRRYYPPRNEGIFEVLFSTIPDSWQEEFFIAFLKRMLRRLPEERASIDELLADPWMSSVQASRNR
;
A
#
# COMPACT_ATOMS: atom_id res chain seq x y z
N MET A 1 -19.24 -28.70 -31.21
CA MET A 1 -19.63 -27.37 -30.73
C MET A 1 -18.35 -26.63 -30.42
N GLU A 2 -17.91 -25.77 -31.32
CA GLU A 2 -16.76 -24.90 -31.07
C GLU A 2 -17.14 -23.91 -29.98
N SER A 3 -16.40 -23.91 -28.88
CA SER A 3 -16.52 -22.93 -27.81
C SER A 3 -16.16 -21.56 -28.38
N THR A 4 -17.16 -20.74 -28.71
CA THR A 4 -16.94 -19.33 -29.05
C THR A 4 -16.46 -18.60 -27.80
N SER A 5 -15.16 -18.38 -27.70
CA SER A 5 -14.56 -17.55 -26.65
C SER A 5 -15.03 -16.11 -26.84
N ALA A 6 -15.84 -15.60 -25.91
CA ALA A 6 -16.19 -14.19 -25.86
C ALA A 6 -15.12 -13.42 -25.08
N TRP A 7 -14.57 -12.37 -25.68
CA TRP A 7 -13.60 -11.49 -25.03
C TRP A 7 -14.31 -10.22 -24.57
N CYS A 8 -14.06 -9.79 -23.33
CA CYS A 8 -14.48 -8.50 -22.82
C CYS A 8 -13.28 -7.55 -22.83
N THR A 9 -13.41 -6.41 -23.49
CA THR A 9 -12.37 -5.37 -23.55
C THR A 9 -12.84 -4.14 -22.78
N ILE A 10 -12.07 -3.72 -21.79
CA ILE A 10 -12.31 -2.51 -21.01
C ILE A 10 -11.31 -1.44 -21.44
N LEU A 11 -11.81 -0.34 -21.99
CA LEU A 11 -11.02 0.84 -22.34
C LEU A 11 -11.03 1.83 -21.18
N ARG A 12 -9.88 2.40 -20.86
CA ARG A 12 -9.69 3.39 -19.79
C ARG A 12 -8.87 4.56 -20.33
N GLU A 13 -8.85 5.66 -19.56
CA GLU A 13 -7.96 6.77 -19.86
C GLU A 13 -6.49 6.36 -19.88
N THR A 14 -5.67 7.10 -20.62
CA THR A 14 -4.23 6.86 -20.68
C THR A 14 -3.60 7.25 -19.35
N VAL A 15 -3.04 6.26 -18.69
CA VAL A 15 -2.27 6.37 -17.45
C VAL A 15 -0.85 5.90 -17.71
N ASP A 16 0.06 6.37 -16.86
CA ASP A 16 1.46 6.00 -16.86
C ASP A 16 1.67 4.73 -15.99
N PHE A 17 2.92 4.41 -15.70
CA PHE A 17 3.29 3.23 -14.93
C PHE A 17 2.64 3.18 -13.54
N SER A 18 2.54 1.96 -13.02
CA SER A 18 2.27 1.76 -11.61
C SER A 18 3.38 2.33 -10.75
N GLN A 19 3.02 2.78 -9.55
CA GLN A 19 3.98 3.25 -8.58
C GLN A 19 5.02 2.17 -8.22
N HIS A 20 4.61 0.90 -8.22
CA HIS A 20 5.54 -0.22 -8.05
C HIS A 20 6.64 -0.21 -9.10
N HIS A 21 6.28 -0.08 -10.38
CA HIS A 21 7.23 -0.05 -11.48
C HIS A 21 8.10 1.22 -11.42
N TYR A 22 7.50 2.38 -11.15
CA TYR A 22 8.24 3.63 -10.97
C TYR A 22 9.31 3.54 -9.87
N LEU A 23 8.98 2.88 -8.75
CA LEU A 23 9.93 2.62 -7.67
C LEU A 23 11.10 1.74 -8.09
N GLU A 24 10.85 0.68 -8.86
CA GLU A 24 11.89 -0.22 -9.35
C GLU A 24 12.80 0.47 -10.37
N ALA A 25 12.21 1.10 -11.39
CA ALA A 25 12.92 1.80 -12.45
C ALA A 25 13.74 3.00 -11.93
N SER A 26 13.30 3.66 -10.86
CA SER A 26 14.04 4.78 -10.26
C SER A 26 15.23 4.35 -9.38
N GLY A 27 15.54 3.04 -9.31
CA GLY A 27 16.51 2.49 -8.36
C GLY A 27 16.10 2.80 -6.92
N GLY A 28 14.79 2.80 -6.67
CA GLY A 28 14.18 3.21 -5.42
C GLY A 28 13.91 4.72 -5.29
N ARG A 29 14.41 5.63 -6.11
CA ARG A 29 14.17 7.07 -5.86
C ARG A 29 12.78 7.53 -6.30
N SER A 30 11.76 7.44 -5.43
CA SER A 30 10.37 7.80 -5.81
C SER A 30 10.01 9.27 -5.56
N PHE A 31 10.25 9.79 -4.35
CA PHE A 31 9.92 11.18 -4.01
C PHE A 31 11.17 11.87 -3.46
N SER A 32 11.39 13.12 -3.86
CA SER A 32 12.57 13.88 -3.44
C SER A 32 12.39 14.52 -2.06
N THR A 33 11.15 14.78 -1.62
CA THR A 33 10.85 15.48 -0.37
C THR A 33 9.57 15.00 0.30
N PHE A 34 9.42 15.34 1.57
CA PHE A 34 8.25 14.99 2.39
C PHE A 34 6.95 15.74 2.02
N PRO A 35 6.96 17.05 1.68
CA PRO A 35 5.76 17.74 1.19
C PRO A 35 5.10 17.07 -0.02
N ILE A 36 5.92 16.48 -0.88
CA ILE A 36 5.45 15.72 -2.05
C ILE A 36 4.71 14.46 -1.63
N LEU A 37 5.28 13.70 -0.67
CA LEU A 37 4.63 12.51 -0.11
C LEU A 37 3.23 12.86 0.42
N MET A 38 3.08 14.02 1.05
CA MET A 38 1.80 14.49 1.57
C MET A 38 0.81 14.80 0.45
N VAL A 39 1.21 15.53 -0.59
CA VAL A 39 0.36 15.82 -1.75
C VAL A 39 -0.09 14.53 -2.42
N TYR A 40 0.84 13.61 -2.63
CA TYR A 40 0.59 12.28 -3.14
C TYR A 40 -0.44 11.52 -2.29
N TYR A 41 -0.24 11.47 -0.97
CA TYR A 41 -1.12 10.72 -0.09
C TYR A 41 -2.51 11.35 0.06
N LYS A 42 -2.58 12.68 0.03
CA LYS A 42 -3.84 13.43 0.00
C LYS A 42 -4.64 13.13 -1.25
N ALA A 43 -4.00 12.99 -2.42
CA ALA A 43 -4.68 12.59 -3.65
C ALA A 43 -5.30 11.18 -3.51
N LEU A 44 -4.56 10.22 -2.94
CA LEU A 44 -5.09 8.88 -2.70
C LEU A 44 -6.26 8.86 -1.73
N LEU A 45 -6.17 9.56 -0.60
CA LEU A 45 -7.27 9.64 0.36
C LEU A 45 -8.50 10.32 -0.25
N THR A 46 -8.30 11.33 -1.09
CA THR A 46 -9.41 12.00 -1.81
C THR A 46 -10.08 11.04 -2.79
N GLY A 47 -9.30 10.30 -3.57
CA GLY A 47 -9.83 9.26 -4.48
C GLY A 47 -10.55 8.15 -3.71
N LEU A 48 -9.98 7.72 -2.58
CA LEU A 48 -10.60 6.70 -1.73
C LEU A 48 -11.90 7.20 -1.08
N ARG A 49 -11.94 8.48 -0.68
CA ARG A 49 -13.16 9.11 -0.16
C ARG A 49 -14.29 9.05 -1.19
N TYR A 50 -13.99 9.40 -2.44
CA TYR A 50 -14.94 9.32 -3.54
C TYR A 50 -15.44 7.88 -3.75
N LEU A 51 -14.54 6.89 -3.71
CA LEU A 51 -14.92 5.48 -3.79
C LEU A 51 -15.85 5.07 -2.66
N HIS A 52 -15.53 5.44 -1.41
CA HIS A 52 -16.27 4.99 -0.25
C HIS A 52 -17.63 5.69 -0.11
N HIS A 53 -17.65 7.01 -0.29
CA HIS A 53 -18.81 7.85 0.00
C HIS A 53 -19.77 7.95 -1.18
N ASP A 54 -19.23 8.23 -2.37
CA ASP A 54 -20.06 8.54 -3.54
C ASP A 54 -20.32 7.28 -4.39
N CYS A 55 -19.34 6.39 -4.50
CA CYS A 55 -19.50 5.16 -5.30
C CYS A 55 -19.99 3.94 -4.50
N HIS A 56 -19.83 3.97 -3.17
CA HIS A 56 -20.02 2.82 -2.28
C HIS A 56 -19.21 1.59 -2.73
N VAL A 57 -17.92 1.78 -2.99
CA VAL A 57 -16.97 0.74 -3.40
C VAL A 57 -15.88 0.60 -2.34
N ILE A 58 -15.59 -0.63 -1.95
CA ILE A 58 -14.43 -1.00 -1.13
C ILE A 58 -13.43 -1.66 -2.07
N HIS A 59 -12.19 -1.17 -2.10
CA HIS A 59 -11.18 -1.62 -3.06
C HIS A 59 -10.56 -2.97 -2.70
N THR A 60 -10.38 -3.26 -1.40
CA THR A 60 -9.85 -4.49 -0.78
C THR A 60 -8.36 -4.80 -1.06
N ASP A 61 -7.81 -4.31 -2.17
CA ASP A 61 -6.45 -4.63 -2.64
C ASP A 61 -5.64 -3.38 -3.01
N LEU A 62 -5.69 -2.31 -2.21
CA LEU A 62 -4.82 -1.15 -2.45
C LEU A 62 -3.35 -1.52 -2.20
N LYS A 63 -2.50 -1.29 -3.19
CA LYS A 63 -1.06 -1.56 -3.18
C LYS A 63 -0.38 -0.75 -4.27
N LEU A 64 0.94 -0.67 -4.24
CA LEU A 64 1.71 0.16 -5.18
C LEU A 64 1.52 -0.24 -6.66
N SER A 65 1.19 -1.49 -6.97
CA SER A 65 0.91 -1.92 -8.34
C SER A 65 -0.46 -1.43 -8.83
N ASN A 66 -1.38 -1.15 -7.91
CA ASN A 66 -2.75 -0.74 -8.18
C ASN A 66 -2.91 0.78 -8.05
N ILE A 67 -1.80 1.49 -7.85
CA ILE A 67 -1.72 2.95 -7.92
C ILE A 67 -0.93 3.31 -9.16
N LEU A 68 -1.56 4.02 -10.09
CA LEU A 68 -0.94 4.45 -11.33
C LEU A 68 -0.66 5.95 -11.26
N PHE A 69 0.29 6.42 -12.06
CA PHE A 69 0.51 7.85 -12.24
C PHE A 69 -0.21 8.36 -13.48
N ILE A 70 -0.66 9.61 -13.46
CA ILE A 70 -1.27 10.22 -14.64
C ILE A 70 -0.19 10.58 -15.66
N MET A 71 -0.43 10.20 -16.92
CA MET A 71 0.39 10.62 -18.04
C MET A 71 0.05 12.06 -18.44
N GLU A 72 0.71 13.05 -17.82
CA GLU A 72 0.55 14.45 -18.24
C GLU A 72 1.06 14.66 -19.67
N ASN A 73 0.40 15.55 -20.40
CA ASN A 73 0.68 15.80 -21.82
C ASN A 73 0.62 14.54 -22.69
N SER A 74 -0.19 13.54 -22.30
CA SER A 74 -0.35 12.27 -23.01
C SER A 74 -0.56 12.46 -24.51
N LYS A 75 -1.40 13.43 -24.91
CA LYS A 75 -1.61 13.74 -26.33
C LYS A 75 -0.32 14.07 -27.07
N THR A 76 0.52 14.95 -26.51
CA THR A 76 1.79 15.35 -27.14
C THR A 76 2.80 14.20 -27.12
N LEU A 77 2.88 13.48 -26.00
CA LEU A 77 3.78 12.32 -25.87
C LEU A 77 3.43 11.23 -26.89
N LEU A 78 2.15 10.89 -27.01
CA LEU A 78 1.67 9.88 -27.94
C LEU A 78 1.88 10.30 -29.40
N LEU A 79 1.70 11.59 -29.74
CA LEU A 79 2.01 12.10 -31.09
C LEU A 79 3.50 12.03 -31.42
N ASN A 80 4.36 12.37 -30.46
CA ASN A 80 5.81 12.24 -30.63
C ASN A 80 6.21 10.77 -30.78
N TYR A 81 5.61 9.88 -29.98
CA TYR A 81 5.83 8.45 -30.08
C TYR A 81 5.36 7.88 -31.41
N GLU A 82 4.19 8.29 -31.92
CA GLU A 82 3.70 7.89 -33.23
C GLU A 82 4.71 8.23 -34.34
N THR A 83 5.25 9.45 -34.30
CA THR A 83 6.30 9.88 -35.24
C THR A 83 7.55 9.02 -35.11
N TYR A 84 8.01 8.77 -33.88
CA TYR A 84 9.15 7.91 -33.60
C TYR A 84 8.95 6.46 -34.08
N ALA A 85 7.77 5.88 -33.83
CA ALA A 85 7.44 4.50 -34.16
C ALA A 85 7.31 4.28 -35.69
N LEU A 86 6.92 5.31 -36.43
CA LEU A 86 6.95 5.28 -37.91
C LEU A 86 8.39 5.24 -38.44
N GLU A 87 9.31 5.99 -37.82
CA GLU A 87 10.73 6.01 -38.18
C GLU A 87 11.48 4.76 -37.68
N ASN A 88 11.04 4.17 -36.57
CA ASN A 88 11.68 3.07 -35.87
C ASN A 88 10.66 1.96 -35.57
N PRO A 89 10.19 1.20 -36.58
CA PRO A 89 9.13 0.23 -36.39
C PRO A 89 9.55 -0.90 -35.45
N SER A 90 8.71 -1.19 -34.45
CA SER A 90 8.95 -2.29 -33.51
C SER A 90 9.05 -3.64 -34.24
N SER A 91 9.85 -4.53 -33.66
CA SER A 91 9.89 -5.94 -34.08
C SER A 91 8.48 -6.51 -34.12
N ARG A 92 8.12 -7.17 -35.22
CA ARG A 92 6.79 -7.75 -35.41
C ARG A 92 6.85 -9.13 -36.05
N ARG A 93 5.90 -9.98 -35.69
CA ARG A 93 5.65 -11.27 -36.31
C ARG A 93 4.46 -11.15 -37.25
N ILE A 94 4.67 -11.44 -38.53
CA ILE A 94 3.62 -11.46 -39.54
C ILE A 94 3.03 -12.87 -39.59
N LEU A 95 1.73 -12.99 -39.36
CA LEU A 95 0.93 -14.20 -39.51
C LEU A 95 -0.05 -14.02 -40.69
N PRO A 96 -0.63 -15.10 -41.24
CA PRO A 96 -1.56 -14.98 -42.37
C PRO A 96 -2.79 -14.10 -42.11
N ASP A 97 -3.25 -14.01 -40.85
CA ASP A 97 -4.47 -13.32 -40.42
C ASP A 97 -4.21 -12.01 -39.68
N ARG A 98 -2.99 -11.79 -39.17
CA ARG A 98 -2.65 -10.63 -38.34
C ARG A 98 -1.15 -10.37 -38.26
N GLU A 99 -0.81 -9.15 -37.88
CA GLU A 99 0.54 -8.82 -37.43
C GLU A 99 0.54 -8.68 -35.91
N VAL A 100 1.55 -9.26 -35.27
CA VAL A 100 1.74 -9.18 -33.81
C VAL A 100 3.01 -8.38 -33.56
N TYR A 101 2.83 -7.19 -32.98
CA TYR A 101 3.92 -6.29 -32.62
C TYR A 101 4.46 -6.66 -31.24
N VAL A 102 5.76 -6.53 -31.03
CA VAL A 102 6.32 -6.52 -29.68
C VAL A 102 5.74 -5.32 -28.94
N SER A 103 5.23 -5.56 -27.72
CA SER A 103 4.72 -4.49 -26.88
C SER A 103 5.85 -3.55 -26.51
N ASP A 104 5.68 -2.27 -26.81
CA ASP A 104 6.54 -1.21 -26.35
C ASP A 104 5.81 -0.42 -25.25
N SER A 105 6.49 -0.22 -24.13
CA SER A 105 5.96 0.49 -22.97
C SER A 105 6.67 1.81 -22.72
N ASP A 106 7.71 2.14 -23.50
CA ASP A 106 8.43 3.41 -23.38
C ASP A 106 7.97 4.38 -24.47
N PHE A 107 6.93 5.15 -24.15
CA PHE A 107 6.38 6.15 -25.07
C PHE A 107 7.23 7.44 -25.15
N GLY A 108 8.40 7.48 -24.50
CA GLY A 108 9.11 8.71 -24.23
C GLY A 108 8.33 9.60 -23.26
N GLY A 109 9.04 10.40 -22.47
CA GLY A 109 8.40 11.24 -21.43
C GLY A 109 8.62 10.76 -20.00
N TRP A 110 9.62 9.90 -19.78
CA TRP A 110 10.17 9.61 -18.45
C TRP A 110 10.82 10.87 -17.85
N VAL A 111 9.99 11.81 -17.44
CA VAL A 111 10.39 12.96 -16.65
C VAL A 111 10.32 12.49 -15.21
N LYS A 112 11.48 12.34 -14.56
CA LYS A 112 11.52 12.24 -13.09
C LYS A 112 10.79 13.47 -12.54
N ARG A 113 9.54 13.29 -12.16
CA ARG A 113 8.76 14.34 -11.54
C ARG A 113 9.01 14.29 -10.05
N GLU A 114 9.06 15.48 -9.48
CA GLU A 114 9.08 15.60 -8.03
C GLU A 114 7.74 15.09 -7.46
N ALA A 115 6.58 15.45 -8.06
CA ALA A 115 5.26 15.08 -7.54
C ALA A 115 4.27 14.55 -8.62
N PRO A 116 4.39 13.28 -9.05
CA PRO A 116 3.43 12.70 -9.99
C PRO A 116 2.04 12.53 -9.34
N LEU A 117 0.98 12.89 -10.08
CA LEU A 117 -0.42 12.76 -9.63
C LEU A 117 -0.84 11.29 -9.71
N ALA A 118 -1.33 10.75 -8.60
CA ALA A 118 -1.63 9.34 -8.44
C ALA A 118 -3.13 9.04 -8.53
N VAL A 119 -3.48 7.93 -9.15
CA VAL A 119 -4.85 7.44 -9.28
C VAL A 119 -4.96 6.00 -8.81
N ILE A 120 -6.10 5.69 -8.18
CA ILE A 120 -6.44 4.32 -7.76
C ILE A 120 -6.97 3.57 -8.98
N SER A 121 -6.48 2.35 -9.18
CA SER A 121 -6.77 1.51 -10.34
C SER A 121 -6.97 0.05 -9.92
N ASP A 122 -7.35 -0.79 -10.88
CA ASP A 122 -7.57 -2.23 -10.67
C ASP A 122 -8.62 -2.58 -9.61
N PHE A 123 -9.88 -2.48 -10.04
CA PHE A 123 -11.05 -2.82 -9.25
C PHE A 123 -11.45 -4.30 -9.37
N GLY A 124 -10.55 -5.19 -9.82
CA GLY A 124 -10.86 -6.61 -10.04
C GLY A 124 -11.28 -7.36 -8.76
N ASN A 125 -10.81 -6.90 -7.60
CA ASN A 125 -11.13 -7.43 -6.27
C ASN A 125 -12.09 -6.53 -5.47
N ALA A 126 -12.60 -5.45 -6.07
CA ALA A 126 -13.42 -4.49 -5.37
C ALA A 126 -14.84 -5.03 -5.10
N VAL A 127 -15.44 -4.61 -4.00
CA VAL A 127 -16.79 -5.03 -3.58
C VAL A 127 -17.68 -3.82 -3.28
N ARG A 128 -19.00 -4.06 -3.20
CA ARG A 128 -20.01 -3.04 -2.89
C ARG A 128 -20.07 -2.78 -1.37
N GLY A 129 -19.68 -1.59 -0.93
CA GLY A 129 -19.71 -1.27 0.50
C GLY A 129 -21.11 -1.07 1.08
N ASP A 130 -22.12 -0.82 0.24
CA ASP A 130 -23.52 -0.64 0.63
C ASP A 130 -24.29 -1.96 0.82
N GLN A 131 -23.63 -3.11 0.66
CA GLN A 131 -24.23 -4.43 0.87
C GLN A 131 -24.02 -5.00 2.29
N GLY A 132 -23.38 -4.23 3.18
CA GLY A 132 -23.14 -4.62 4.57
C GLY A 132 -21.69 -5.00 4.86
N VAL A 133 -21.49 -5.96 5.75
CA VAL A 133 -20.17 -6.44 6.16
C VAL A 133 -19.83 -7.75 5.46
N TYR A 134 -18.55 -7.95 5.17
CA TYR A 134 -18.02 -9.12 4.49
C TYR A 134 -17.17 -9.96 5.44
N GLY A 135 -16.99 -11.25 5.12
CA GLY A 135 -16.14 -12.17 5.89
C GLY A 135 -15.34 -13.13 5.01
N HIS A 136 -15.27 -12.87 3.70
CA HIS A 136 -14.40 -13.62 2.80
C HIS A 136 -12.96 -13.09 2.89
N PHE A 137 -12.00 -13.92 2.49
CA PHE A 137 -10.59 -13.55 2.48
C PHE A 137 -10.30 -12.54 1.37
N ILE A 138 -9.67 -11.44 1.76
CA ILE A 138 -9.11 -10.40 0.89
C ILE A 138 -7.67 -10.14 1.33
N GLN A 139 -6.93 -9.30 0.61
CA GLN A 139 -5.55 -8.91 0.91
C GLN A 139 -4.58 -10.11 0.92
N PRO A 140 -3.62 -10.19 -0.01
CA PRO A 140 -2.64 -11.28 0.04
C PRO A 140 -1.77 -11.17 1.30
N ASP A 141 -1.47 -12.31 1.91
CA ASP A 141 -0.45 -12.39 2.94
C ASP A 141 0.90 -11.95 2.34
N PRO A 142 1.66 -11.06 3.01
CA PRO A 142 1.54 -10.73 4.41
C PRO A 142 0.89 -9.37 4.73
N PHE A 143 0.31 -8.67 3.75
CA PHE A 143 -0.19 -7.29 3.92
C PHE A 143 -1.56 -7.18 4.61
N CYS A 144 -2.07 -8.34 5.04
CA CYS A 144 -3.37 -8.55 5.62
C CYS A 144 -3.60 -7.71 6.90
N GLY A 145 -4.79 -7.15 7.03
CA GLY A 145 -5.28 -6.46 8.23
C GLY A 145 -5.53 -7.44 9.36
N PRO A 146 -5.33 -7.04 10.63
CA PRO A 146 -5.55 -7.94 11.76
C PRO A 146 -6.97 -8.50 11.79
N ASP A 147 -7.96 -7.71 11.39
CA ASP A 147 -9.35 -8.14 11.16
C ASP A 147 -9.45 -9.29 10.15
N ILE A 148 -8.76 -9.16 9.01
CA ILE A 148 -8.79 -10.17 7.95
C ILE A 148 -8.00 -11.42 8.36
N SER A 149 -6.82 -11.26 8.96
CA SER A 149 -5.98 -12.36 9.44
C SER A 149 -6.67 -13.23 10.49
N PHE A 150 -7.62 -12.66 11.23
CA PHE A 150 -8.41 -13.37 12.23
C PHE A 150 -9.81 -13.78 11.72
N GLY A 151 -10.11 -13.60 10.43
CA GLY A 151 -11.39 -13.95 9.83
C GLY A 151 -12.58 -13.15 10.40
N MET A 152 -12.32 -11.93 10.87
CA MET A 152 -13.35 -11.04 11.38
C MET A 152 -14.16 -10.44 10.23
N ALA A 153 -15.39 -10.04 10.53
CA ALA A 153 -16.19 -9.27 9.59
C ALA A 153 -15.54 -7.90 9.33
N TRP A 154 -15.64 -7.43 8.10
CA TRP A 154 -14.97 -6.21 7.64
C TRP A 154 -15.83 -5.38 6.68
N SER A 155 -15.43 -4.12 6.49
CA SER A 155 -16.09 -3.14 5.62
C SER A 155 -15.05 -2.10 5.14
N TYR A 156 -15.46 -0.88 4.78
CA TYR A 156 -14.63 0.19 4.21
C TYR A 156 -13.24 0.37 4.84
N ILE A 157 -13.14 0.23 6.15
CA ILE A 157 -11.91 0.51 6.91
C ILE A 157 -10.72 -0.41 6.57
N VAL A 158 -10.95 -1.51 5.84
CA VAL A 158 -9.86 -2.35 5.33
C VAL A 158 -8.95 -1.58 4.39
N ASP A 159 -9.50 -0.70 3.56
CA ASP A 159 -8.72 0.07 2.59
C ASP A 159 -7.76 1.05 3.29
N ILE A 160 -8.10 1.54 4.48
CA ILE A 160 -7.20 2.35 5.31
C ILE A 160 -5.99 1.53 5.75
N TRP A 161 -6.19 0.25 6.07
CA TRP A 161 -5.10 -0.67 6.38
C TRP A 161 -4.20 -0.90 5.15
N ASN A 162 -4.79 -1.16 3.98
CA ASN A 162 -4.02 -1.30 2.74
C ASN A 162 -3.21 -0.04 2.42
N LEU A 163 -3.84 1.13 2.53
CA LEU A 163 -3.25 2.42 2.19
C LEU A 163 -2.08 2.78 3.13
N ARG A 164 -2.12 2.33 4.38
CA ARG A 164 -0.96 2.41 5.28
C ARG A 164 0.23 1.64 4.71
N GLY A 165 0.01 0.45 4.16
CA GLY A 165 1.06 -0.34 3.50
C GLY A 165 1.72 0.42 2.37
N VAL A 166 0.94 1.16 1.57
CA VAL A 166 1.44 2.08 0.53
C VAL A 166 2.33 3.16 1.15
N LEU A 167 1.84 3.88 2.16
CA LEU A 167 2.57 4.97 2.83
C LEU A 167 3.92 4.50 3.38
N VAL A 168 3.91 3.39 4.12
CA VAL A 168 5.10 2.81 4.75
C VAL A 168 6.14 2.43 3.69
N ARG A 169 5.72 1.78 2.60
CA ARG A 169 6.66 1.36 1.54
C ARG A 169 7.33 2.54 0.86
N VAL A 170 6.56 3.59 0.61
CA VAL A 170 7.05 4.84 0.05
C VAL A 170 7.97 5.56 1.03
N LEU A 171 7.62 5.62 2.32
CA LEU A 171 8.42 6.26 3.34
C LEU A 171 9.76 5.55 3.56
N ARG A 172 9.75 4.21 3.68
CA ARG A 172 10.97 3.39 3.78
C ARG A 172 11.95 3.79 2.70
N GLN A 173 11.41 4.00 1.50
CA GLN A 173 12.20 4.33 0.34
C GLN A 173 12.76 5.75 0.42
N LEU A 174 11.93 6.74 0.74
CA LEU A 174 12.35 8.12 0.94
C LEU A 174 13.48 8.23 1.99
N LEU A 175 13.36 7.51 3.10
CA LEU A 175 14.38 7.51 4.13
C LEU A 175 15.65 6.78 3.67
N SER A 176 15.53 5.69 2.92
CA SER A 176 16.71 4.92 2.45
C SER A 176 17.59 5.71 1.49
N THR A 177 17.02 6.75 0.86
CA THR A 177 17.73 7.64 -0.06
C THR A 177 18.35 8.85 0.64
N ILE A 178 17.94 9.19 1.86
CA ILE A 178 18.34 10.42 2.57
C ILE A 178 19.27 10.11 3.75
N LEU A 179 19.17 8.91 4.33
CA LEU A 179 19.84 8.57 5.58
C LEU A 179 20.61 7.26 5.44
N ILE A 180 21.77 7.18 6.11
CA ILE A 180 22.37 5.89 6.47
C ILE A 180 21.43 5.28 7.52
N ILE A 181 20.37 4.63 7.06
CA ILE A 181 19.41 3.99 7.95
C ILE A 181 20.15 2.83 8.66
N PRO A 182 20.20 2.80 10.00
CA PRO A 182 20.66 1.63 10.72
C PRO A 182 19.86 0.41 10.25
N ARG A 183 20.51 -0.74 9.99
CA ARG A 183 19.82 -1.98 9.55
C ARG A 183 18.55 -2.30 10.37
N LEU A 184 18.52 -1.90 11.63
CA LEU A 184 17.37 -1.99 12.52
C LEU A 184 16.12 -1.26 11.97
N ALA A 185 16.25 -0.02 11.47
CA ALA A 185 15.12 0.74 10.93
C ALA A 185 14.61 0.22 9.58
N LEU A 186 15.49 -0.34 8.73
CA LEU A 186 15.08 -1.09 7.54
C LEU A 186 14.25 -2.33 7.89
N HIS A 187 14.71 -3.12 8.87
CA HIS A 187 13.98 -4.27 9.37
C HIS A 187 12.64 -3.89 10.02
N MET A 188 12.53 -2.71 10.64
CA MET A 188 11.28 -2.19 11.19
C MET A 188 10.27 -1.79 10.10
N PHE A 189 10.73 -1.24 8.97
CA PHE A 189 9.88 -1.05 7.81
C PHE A 189 9.42 -2.37 7.20
N GLU A 190 10.26 -3.40 7.19
CA GLU A 190 9.84 -4.76 6.80
C GLU A 190 8.78 -5.31 7.73
N CYS A 191 8.84 -5.00 9.03
CA CYS A 191 7.79 -5.34 9.99
C CYS A 191 6.44 -4.67 9.65
N LEU A 192 6.45 -3.40 9.25
CA LEU A 192 5.26 -2.65 8.81
C LEU A 192 4.72 -3.07 7.43
N CYS A 193 5.64 -3.44 6.54
CA CYS A 193 5.34 -4.02 5.23
C CYS A 193 5.03 -5.52 5.33
N MET A 194 5.17 -6.08 6.54
CA MET A 194 4.91 -7.47 6.89
C MET A 194 5.68 -8.50 6.04
N LYS A 195 6.75 -8.12 5.33
CA LYS A 195 7.51 -9.05 4.48
C LYS A 195 8.07 -10.21 5.32
N SER A 196 7.73 -11.45 4.95
CA SER A 196 8.22 -12.66 5.61
C SER A 196 9.73 -12.82 5.38
N GLN A 197 10.54 -12.75 6.44
CA GLN A 197 11.92 -13.27 6.43
C GLN A 197 11.98 -14.77 6.79
N ILE A 198 10.84 -15.45 6.89
CA ILE A 198 10.78 -16.84 7.36
C ILE A 198 10.62 -17.75 6.15
N SER A 199 11.70 -17.91 5.40
CA SER A 199 11.80 -18.77 4.22
C SER A 199 12.01 -20.26 4.55
N SER A 200 11.88 -20.69 5.81
CA SER A 200 12.26 -22.05 6.23
C SER A 200 11.38 -22.67 7.32
N LEU A 201 10.08 -22.37 7.36
CA LEU A 201 9.16 -23.16 8.20
C LEU A 201 8.62 -24.35 7.41
N ASP A 202 9.33 -25.46 7.57
CA ASP A 202 8.95 -26.78 7.10
C ASP A 202 7.77 -27.30 7.94
N SER A 203 6.55 -26.95 7.53
CA SER A 203 5.29 -27.71 7.73
C SER A 203 4.07 -26.85 7.32
N LYS A 204 3.31 -27.37 6.35
CA LYS A 204 2.01 -26.93 5.82
C LYS A 204 1.25 -25.87 6.66
N GLU A 205 1.10 -24.68 6.07
CA GLU A 205 -0.05 -23.75 6.15
C GLU A 205 -0.45 -23.14 7.50
N LYS A 206 0.23 -23.44 8.61
CA LYS A 206 -0.37 -23.11 9.92
C LYS A 206 -0.01 -21.79 10.58
N PHE A 207 0.85 -20.93 10.04
CA PHE A 207 1.27 -19.77 10.84
C PHE A 207 1.58 -18.44 10.12
N ASP A 208 0.90 -18.11 9.03
CA ASP A 208 0.94 -16.76 8.44
C ASP A 208 0.50 -15.68 9.46
N ILE A 209 -0.46 -16.02 10.34
CA ILE A 209 -0.88 -15.19 11.46
C ILE A 209 0.26 -14.93 12.46
N LEU A 210 1.13 -15.91 12.79
CA LEU A 210 2.29 -15.66 13.68
C LEU A 210 3.27 -14.69 13.04
N VAL A 211 3.53 -14.89 11.75
CA VAL A 211 4.47 -14.08 10.96
C VAL A 211 4.00 -12.63 10.91
N GLN A 212 2.69 -12.39 10.89
CA GLN A 212 2.10 -11.05 10.93
C GLN A 212 2.07 -10.43 12.33
N MET A 213 1.78 -11.23 13.36
CA MET A 213 1.61 -10.71 14.73
C MET A 213 2.92 -10.33 15.42
N ALA A 214 4.01 -11.05 15.16
CA ALA A 214 5.31 -10.79 15.79
C ALA A 214 5.89 -9.40 15.43
N PRO A 215 5.98 -9.03 14.14
CA PRO A 215 6.43 -7.70 13.72
C PRO A 215 5.50 -6.58 14.19
N THR A 216 4.19 -6.79 14.11
CA THR A 216 3.19 -5.80 14.51
C THR A 216 3.21 -5.56 16.03
N LYS A 217 3.45 -6.60 16.85
CA LYS A 217 3.62 -6.45 18.31
C LYS A 217 4.91 -5.74 18.68
N ARG A 218 5.99 -6.04 17.96
CA ARG A 218 7.25 -5.33 18.14
C ARG A 218 7.09 -3.82 17.96
N LEU A 219 6.21 -3.42 17.05
CA LEU A 219 6.00 -2.01 16.71
C LEU A 219 4.90 -1.32 17.53
N LEU A 220 3.75 -1.97 17.71
CA LEU A 220 2.55 -1.36 18.28
C LEU A 220 2.23 -1.83 19.71
N GLY A 221 3.07 -2.71 20.29
CA GLY A 221 2.77 -3.35 21.56
C GLY A 221 1.82 -4.55 21.43
N PRO A 222 1.40 -5.17 22.55
CA PRO A 222 0.51 -6.33 22.51
C PRO A 222 -0.85 -6.02 21.85
N PRO A 223 -1.51 -7.01 21.22
CA PRO A 223 -2.88 -6.81 20.73
C PRO A 223 -3.82 -6.48 21.89
N PRO A 224 -4.80 -5.57 21.68
CA PRO A 224 -5.86 -5.31 22.66
C PRO A 224 -6.61 -6.59 23.04
N VAL A 225 -7.06 -6.68 24.28
CA VAL A 225 -7.77 -7.86 24.80
C VAL A 225 -9.08 -8.08 24.03
N GLU A 226 -9.73 -7.01 23.64
CA GLU A 226 -10.94 -6.97 22.81
C GLU A 226 -10.70 -7.68 21.48
N LEU A 227 -9.55 -7.41 20.83
CA LEU A 227 -9.17 -8.07 19.59
C LEU A 227 -8.92 -9.57 19.83
N ILE A 228 -8.20 -9.92 20.90
CA ILE A 228 -7.91 -11.31 21.27
C ILE A 228 -9.21 -12.10 21.51
N ASN A 229 -10.21 -11.46 22.13
CA ASN A 229 -11.50 -12.08 22.43
C ASN A 229 -12.37 -12.33 21.20
N ARG A 230 -12.13 -11.61 20.09
CA ARG A 230 -12.83 -11.83 18.80
C ARG A 230 -12.23 -12.97 17.96
N ILE A 231 -11.02 -13.42 18.29
CA ILE A 231 -10.35 -14.51 17.57
C ILE A 231 -11.08 -15.83 17.85
N HIS A 232 -11.26 -16.64 16.81
CA HIS A 232 -11.84 -17.98 16.94
C HIS A 232 -11.14 -18.78 18.07
N PRO A 233 -11.89 -19.46 18.97
CA PRO A 233 -11.32 -20.08 20.16
C PRO A 233 -10.15 -21.04 19.89
N GLU A 234 -10.22 -21.81 18.80
CA GLU A 234 -9.14 -22.71 18.39
C GLU A 234 -7.86 -21.94 18.06
N CYS A 235 -7.94 -20.92 17.19
CA CYS A 235 -6.82 -20.05 16.85
C CYS A 235 -6.28 -19.33 18.10
N ARG A 236 -7.18 -18.80 18.95
CA ARG A 236 -6.79 -18.14 20.19
C ARG A 236 -6.00 -19.07 21.10
N SER A 237 -6.44 -20.33 21.26
CA SER A 237 -5.75 -21.33 22.08
C SER A 237 -4.40 -21.73 21.51
N MET A 238 -4.20 -21.67 20.20
CA MET A 238 -2.90 -21.92 19.56
C MET A 238 -1.93 -20.75 19.76
N LEU A 239 -2.45 -19.53 19.73
CA LEU A 239 -1.65 -18.30 19.73
C LEU A 239 -1.34 -17.75 21.14
N PHE A 240 -2.25 -17.94 22.10
CA PHE A 240 -2.21 -17.30 23.42
C PHE A 240 -2.35 -18.30 24.57
N GLU A 241 -1.72 -17.98 25.69
CA GLU A 241 -1.63 -18.78 26.91
C GLU A 241 -2.19 -17.95 28.08
N ASN A 242 -3.51 -17.92 28.26
CA ASN A 242 -4.19 -17.07 29.26
C ASN A 242 -3.89 -15.56 29.12
N GLY A 243 -3.72 -15.07 27.88
CA GLY A 243 -3.45 -13.65 27.57
C GLY A 243 -2.12 -13.42 26.84
N PRO A 244 -0.95 -13.80 27.38
CA PRO A 244 0.32 -13.66 26.69
C PRO A 244 0.45 -14.58 25.47
N PHE A 245 1.26 -14.15 24.52
CA PHE A 245 1.52 -14.89 23.28
C PHE A 245 2.45 -16.09 23.50
N LYS A 246 2.06 -17.27 22.99
CA LYS A 246 2.74 -18.56 23.22
C LYS A 246 4.15 -18.62 22.62
N HIS A 247 4.31 -18.18 21.38
CA HIS A 247 5.57 -18.42 20.66
C HIS A 247 6.63 -17.35 20.92
N ARG A 248 7.07 -17.20 22.18
CA ARG A 248 8.06 -16.19 22.62
C ARG A 248 9.33 -16.12 21.76
N ARG A 249 9.75 -17.22 21.11
CA ARG A 249 10.90 -17.25 20.19
C ARG A 249 10.77 -16.31 18.98
N TYR A 250 9.55 -15.99 18.55
CA TYR A 250 9.29 -14.99 17.52
C TYR A 250 9.04 -13.58 18.11
N TYR A 251 9.14 -13.42 19.44
CA TYR A 251 8.81 -12.21 20.20
C TYR A 251 9.96 -11.86 21.14
N PRO A 252 11.00 -11.14 20.67
CA PRO A 252 12.07 -10.70 21.55
C PRO A 252 11.51 -9.81 22.68
N PRO A 253 11.94 -10.01 23.94
CA PRO A 253 11.29 -9.46 25.14
C PRO A 253 11.50 -7.96 25.40
N ARG A 254 12.29 -7.25 24.59
CA ARG A 254 12.56 -5.81 24.77
C ARG A 254 12.40 -5.10 23.44
N ASN A 255 11.49 -4.13 23.33
CA ASN A 255 11.38 -3.17 22.21
C ASN A 255 10.37 -2.03 22.48
N GLU A 256 10.19 -1.58 23.72
CA GLU A 256 9.48 -0.32 23.97
C GLU A 256 10.27 0.84 23.33
N GLY A 257 9.58 1.78 22.68
CA GLY A 257 10.22 2.93 22.00
C GLY A 257 10.66 2.68 20.55
N ILE A 258 10.37 1.53 19.95
CA ILE A 258 10.81 1.22 18.58
C ILE A 258 10.17 2.13 17.53
N PHE A 259 8.91 2.52 17.73
CA PHE A 259 8.23 3.46 16.86
C PHE A 259 8.98 4.79 16.89
N GLU A 260 9.26 5.28 18.09
CA GLU A 260 9.97 6.52 18.36
C GLU A 260 11.41 6.48 17.80
N VAL A 261 12.13 5.34 17.87
CA VAL A 261 13.47 5.17 17.25
C VAL A 261 13.42 5.10 15.73
N LEU A 262 12.37 4.52 15.15
CA LEU A 262 12.19 4.50 13.69
C LEU A 262 11.99 5.93 13.17
N PHE A 263 11.16 6.70 13.88
CA PHE A 263 10.80 8.04 13.45
C PHE A 263 11.81 9.10 13.87
N SER A 264 12.65 8.88 14.90
CA SER A 264 13.74 9.80 15.24
C SER A 264 14.81 9.93 14.16
N THR A 265 14.71 9.12 13.10
CA THR A 265 15.54 9.26 11.89
C THR A 265 14.94 10.25 10.90
N ILE A 266 13.64 10.54 10.98
CA ILE A 266 12.98 11.56 10.17
C ILE A 266 13.52 12.94 10.59
N PRO A 267 13.93 13.80 9.64
CA PRO A 267 14.35 15.15 9.97
C PRO A 267 13.25 15.95 10.70
N ASP A 268 13.59 16.70 11.76
CA ASP A 268 12.66 17.57 12.49
C ASP A 268 11.88 18.54 11.58
N SER A 269 12.52 18.96 10.47
CA SER A 269 11.91 19.82 9.44
C SER A 269 10.67 19.22 8.77
N TRP A 270 10.41 17.93 8.99
CA TRP A 270 9.26 17.21 8.43
C TRP A 270 8.08 17.13 9.41
N GLN A 271 8.17 17.81 10.55
CA GLN A 271 7.15 17.80 11.59
C GLN A 271 6.81 16.36 12.02
N GLU A 272 7.85 15.62 12.40
CA GLU A 272 7.82 14.21 12.75
C GLU A 272 6.64 13.85 13.67
N GLU A 273 6.37 14.66 14.68
CA GLU A 273 5.30 14.43 15.66
C GLU A 273 3.90 14.32 15.02
N PHE A 274 3.55 15.22 14.09
CA PHE A 274 2.25 15.18 13.40
C PHE A 274 2.16 13.97 12.49
N PHE A 275 3.25 13.61 11.81
CA PHE A 275 3.26 12.44 10.95
C PHE A 275 3.17 11.12 11.72
N ILE A 276 3.90 10.99 12.82
CA ILE A 276 3.81 9.87 13.76
C ILE A 276 2.37 9.73 14.22
N ALA A 277 1.75 10.83 14.67
CA ALA A 277 0.37 10.83 15.13
C ALA A 277 -0.58 10.35 14.02
N PHE A 278 -0.45 10.91 12.81
CA PHE A 278 -1.20 10.48 11.63
C PHE A 278 -1.06 8.98 11.36
N LEU A 279 0.16 8.47 11.30
CA LEU A 279 0.43 7.05 11.01
C LEU A 279 -0.10 6.13 12.11
N LYS A 280 0.01 6.52 13.40
CA LYS A 280 -0.55 5.78 14.54
C LYS A 280 -2.08 5.63 14.43
N ARG A 281 -2.79 6.62 13.85
CA ARG A 281 -4.25 6.54 13.61
C ARG A 281 -4.62 5.52 12.53
N MET A 282 -3.78 5.33 11.52
CA MET A 282 -3.98 4.30 10.48
C MET A 282 -3.60 2.89 10.94
N LEU A 283 -2.67 2.79 11.91
CA LEU A 283 -2.13 1.54 12.44
C LEU A 283 -2.97 0.90 13.55
N ARG A 284 -4.14 1.46 13.87
CA ARG A 284 -5.01 0.92 14.92
C ARG A 284 -5.45 -0.49 14.57
N ARG A 285 -5.33 -1.40 15.54
CA ARG A 285 -5.58 -2.83 15.30
C ARG A 285 -7.07 -3.12 15.24
N LEU A 286 -7.82 -2.57 16.17
CA LEU A 286 -9.27 -2.64 16.15
C LEU A 286 -9.78 -1.79 14.97
N PRO A 287 -10.58 -2.36 14.05
CA PRO A 287 -11.14 -1.64 12.91
C PRO A 287 -11.84 -0.34 13.32
N GLU A 288 -12.64 -0.39 14.38
CA GLU A 288 -13.41 0.75 14.90
C GLU A 288 -12.56 1.88 15.51
N GLU A 289 -11.29 1.61 15.84
CA GLU A 289 -10.38 2.64 16.33
C GLU A 289 -9.57 3.30 15.20
N ARG A 290 -9.55 2.70 14.00
CA ARG A 290 -8.84 3.28 12.85
C ARG A 290 -9.54 4.55 12.42
N ALA A 291 -8.75 5.58 12.15
CA ALA A 291 -9.30 6.82 11.63
C ALA A 291 -9.98 6.59 10.28
N SER A 292 -11.15 7.20 10.14
CA SER A 292 -11.88 7.33 8.88
C SER A 292 -11.12 8.21 7.88
N ILE A 293 -11.54 8.16 6.61
CA ILE A 293 -10.91 8.97 5.55
C ILE A 293 -11.03 10.47 5.85
N ASP A 294 -12.20 10.91 6.34
CA ASP A 294 -12.44 12.32 6.67
C ASP A 294 -11.54 12.79 7.81
N GLU A 295 -11.39 11.96 8.83
CA GLU A 295 -10.50 12.20 9.95
C GLU A 295 -9.03 12.28 9.56
N LEU A 296 -8.61 11.49 8.57
CA LEU A 296 -7.25 11.52 8.03
C LEU A 296 -7.04 12.74 7.12
N LEU A 297 -8.03 13.11 6.30
CA LEU A 297 -7.96 14.30 5.45
C LEU A 297 -7.94 15.61 6.25
N ALA A 298 -8.63 15.63 7.39
CA ALA A 298 -8.66 16.76 8.33
C ALA A 298 -7.47 16.78 9.31
N ASP A 299 -6.58 15.78 9.26
CA ASP A 299 -5.46 15.67 10.19
C ASP A 299 -4.50 16.86 10.06
N PRO A 300 -3.95 17.39 11.16
CA PRO A 300 -2.99 18.50 11.13
C PRO A 300 -1.80 18.26 10.20
N TRP A 301 -1.36 17.00 10.08
CA TRP A 301 -0.32 16.63 9.13
C TRP A 301 -0.73 17.06 7.71
N MET A 302 -1.95 16.79 7.25
CA MET A 302 -2.42 17.13 5.90
C MET A 302 -2.51 18.64 5.60
N SER A 303 -2.45 19.48 6.63
CA SER A 303 -2.61 20.93 6.54
C SER A 303 -1.27 21.68 6.55
N SER A 304 -0.18 21.04 6.96
CA SER A 304 1.08 21.74 7.26
C SER A 304 1.83 22.30 6.04
N VAL A 305 1.52 21.85 4.81
CA VAL A 305 2.14 22.33 3.57
C VAL A 305 1.50 23.63 3.04
N GLN A 306 0.29 23.99 3.48
CA GLN A 306 -0.32 25.27 3.06
C GLN A 306 0.44 26.49 3.62
N ALA A 307 1.15 26.33 4.75
CA ALA A 307 1.91 27.42 5.38
C ALA A 307 3.23 27.76 4.66
N SER A 308 3.76 26.87 3.82
CA SER A 308 5.08 27.04 3.17
C SER A 308 5.02 27.53 1.72
N ARG A 309 3.83 27.61 1.10
CA ARG A 309 3.65 28.21 -0.24
C ARG A 309 3.48 29.73 -0.23
N ASN A 310 3.29 30.33 0.95
CA ASN A 310 3.07 31.78 1.13
C ASN A 310 4.27 32.51 1.76
N ARG A 311 5.48 31.96 1.64
CA ARG A 311 6.73 32.65 2.03
C ARG A 311 7.73 32.61 0.89
#